data_AF-A0A7C5VW89-F1
#
_entry.id   AF-A0A7C5VW89-F1
#
_cell.length_a   1.000
_cell.length_b   1.000
_cell.length_c   1.000
_cell.angle_alpha   90.00
_cell.angle_beta   90.00
_cell.angle_gamma   90.00
#
_symmetry.space_group_name_H-M   'P 1'
#
loop_
_entity.id
_entity.type
_entity.pdbx_description
1 polymer ?
#
loop_
_entity_poly.entity_id
_entity_poly.type
_entity_poly.pdbx_seq_one_letter_code
_entity_poly.pdbx_strand_id
1 'polypeptide(L)'
;MLILLYVLEAIIIQGLQVVMGPLNFPGQWAEANDHPLQFLDGRLLGRRFRLRVLVGQRNRVGAQYFQLLLENADGPRLLALGLWHKGPFPSHNWLELVRYLAHAHGPPPFPEHALFALLGKLVPPGGSLMVEYESPGLEETRAILALGYPPACTPLGHLLLRAGCATLRDWYISEGGAEGPRKLQGFLPLNPEIAARAREGLRDVLAAVVGRPLPPGPWHPRAHLWAVRSLRFLQRYLP
;
A
#
# COMPACT_ATOMS: atom_id res chain seq x y z
N MET A 1 38.55 -27.35 -3.49
CA MET A 1 37.31 -26.89 -4.18
C MET A 1 36.09 -27.03 -3.26
N LEU A 2 36.18 -26.53 -2.01
CA LEU A 2 35.09 -26.54 -1.02
C LEU A 2 34.86 -25.16 -0.38
N ILE A 3 35.84 -24.24 -0.48
CA ILE A 3 35.78 -22.90 0.12
C ILE A 3 34.89 -21.95 -0.71
N LEU A 4 34.73 -22.18 -2.01
CA LEU A 4 33.93 -21.32 -2.89
C LEU A 4 32.40 -21.49 -2.69
N LEU A 5 31.94 -22.64 -2.18
CA LEU A 5 30.53 -22.89 -1.88
C LEU A 5 30.08 -22.20 -0.58
N TYR A 6 30.93 -22.14 0.44
CA TYR A 6 30.63 -21.44 1.70
C TYR A 6 30.53 -19.92 1.53
N VAL A 7 31.32 -19.34 0.62
CA VAL A 7 31.26 -17.89 0.35
C VAL A 7 29.99 -17.53 -0.43
N LEU A 8 29.49 -18.41 -1.30
CA LEU A 8 28.22 -18.19 -2.01
C LEU A 8 26.99 -18.36 -1.11
N GLU A 9 26.97 -19.33 -0.19
CA GLU A 9 25.90 -19.44 0.81
C GLU A 9 25.91 -18.25 1.79
N ALA A 10 27.10 -17.78 2.21
CA ALA A 10 27.21 -16.58 3.04
C ALA A 10 26.79 -15.31 2.31
N ILE A 11 27.03 -15.19 1.00
CA ILE A 11 26.58 -14.04 0.18
C ILE A 11 25.08 -14.10 -0.10
N ILE A 12 24.46 -15.28 -0.21
CA ILE A 12 23.00 -15.40 -0.35
C ILE A 12 22.31 -15.09 0.99
N ILE A 13 22.89 -15.51 2.12
CA ILE A 13 22.39 -15.16 3.46
C ILE A 13 22.63 -13.67 3.77
N GLN A 14 23.75 -13.08 3.35
CA GLN A 14 24.01 -11.65 3.50
C GLN A 14 23.23 -10.79 2.49
N GLY A 15 22.90 -11.31 1.30
CA GLY A 15 22.01 -10.65 0.33
C GLY A 15 20.57 -10.55 0.82
N LEU A 16 20.14 -11.44 1.74
CA LEU A 16 18.90 -11.28 2.50
C LEU A 16 19.03 -10.25 3.64
N GLN A 17 20.23 -9.99 4.16
CA GLN A 17 20.46 -9.01 5.22
C GLN A 17 20.52 -7.56 4.72
N VAL A 18 20.82 -7.30 3.44
CA VAL A 18 20.93 -5.92 2.91
C VAL A 18 19.57 -5.24 2.66
N VAL A 19 18.43 -5.94 2.81
CA VAL A 19 17.07 -5.33 2.76
C VAL A 19 16.41 -5.28 4.15
N MET A 20 17.19 -5.47 5.21
CA MET A 20 16.73 -5.50 6.61
C MET A 20 17.39 -4.38 7.44
N GLY A 21 17.13 -3.12 7.07
CA GLY A 21 17.14 -2.01 8.05
C GLY A 21 16.09 -2.26 9.14
N PRO A 22 16.22 -1.66 10.35
CA PRO A 22 15.82 -2.25 11.62
C PRO A 22 14.31 -2.49 11.72
N LEU A 23 13.87 -3.66 11.29
CA LEU A 23 12.63 -4.30 11.73
C LEU A 23 12.97 -5.75 12.09
N ASN A 24 13.98 -5.91 12.96
CA ASN A 24 14.07 -7.09 13.82
C ASN A 24 12.87 -7.03 14.77
N PHE A 25 11.71 -7.50 14.31
CA PHE A 25 10.60 -7.81 15.21
C PHE A 25 10.84 -9.23 15.74
N PRO A 26 11.32 -9.41 16.98
CA PRO A 26 11.27 -10.71 17.63
C PRO A 26 9.79 -11.08 17.77
N GLY A 27 9.39 -12.17 17.10
CA GLY A 27 8.04 -12.67 17.16
C GLY A 27 7.91 -13.95 16.35
N GLN A 28 7.14 -14.91 16.87
CA GLN A 28 6.74 -16.09 16.10
C GLN A 28 5.77 -15.63 15.00
N TRP A 29 6.12 -15.92 13.75
CA TRP A 29 5.22 -15.77 12.61
C TRP A 29 4.48 -17.09 12.41
N ALA A 30 3.16 -17.02 12.32
CA ALA A 30 2.30 -18.17 12.08
C ALA A 30 1.55 -18.01 10.76
N GLU A 31 1.06 -19.11 10.21
CA GLU A 31 0.11 -19.07 9.11
C GLU A 31 -1.17 -18.35 9.56
N ALA A 32 -1.85 -17.69 8.62
CA ALA A 32 -3.06 -16.93 8.90
C ALA A 32 -4.31 -17.79 9.16
N ASN A 33 -4.15 -19.06 9.56
CA ASN A 33 -5.27 -19.98 9.79
C ASN A 33 -6.25 -19.39 10.81
N ASP A 34 -7.55 -19.44 10.49
CA ASP A 34 -8.64 -18.85 11.28
C ASP A 34 -8.56 -17.33 11.50
N HIS A 35 -7.69 -16.63 10.74
CA HIS A 35 -7.57 -15.17 10.76
C HIS A 35 -8.24 -14.55 9.52
N PRO A 36 -8.88 -13.37 9.60
CA PRO A 36 -9.46 -12.71 8.41
C PRO A 36 -8.49 -12.49 7.25
N LEU A 37 -7.20 -12.33 7.56
CA LEU A 37 -6.14 -12.19 6.55
C LEU A 37 -5.89 -13.47 5.74
N GLN A 38 -6.37 -14.64 6.17
CA GLN A 38 -6.34 -15.89 5.39
C GLN A 38 -6.97 -15.72 4.01
N PHE A 39 -7.92 -14.79 3.87
CA PHE A 39 -8.56 -14.44 2.60
C PHE A 39 -7.56 -14.09 1.47
N LEU A 40 -6.39 -13.56 1.84
CA LEU A 40 -5.31 -13.20 0.92
C LEU A 40 -4.39 -14.38 0.61
N ASP A 41 -4.32 -15.39 1.48
CA ASP A 41 -3.37 -16.48 1.37
C ASP A 41 -3.68 -17.36 0.14
N GLY A 42 -2.65 -17.73 -0.61
CA GLY A 42 -2.76 -18.48 -1.86
C GLY A 42 -3.39 -17.71 -3.03
N ARG A 43 -3.80 -16.44 -2.87
CA ARG A 43 -4.41 -15.65 -3.95
C ARG A 43 -3.41 -15.40 -5.07
N LEU A 44 -3.85 -15.66 -6.30
CA LEU A 44 -3.11 -15.29 -7.50
C LEU A 44 -3.35 -13.82 -7.86
N LEU A 45 -2.26 -13.09 -8.02
CA LEU A 45 -2.22 -11.73 -8.54
C LEU A 45 -1.67 -11.77 -9.98
N GLY A 46 -2.54 -11.49 -10.94
CA GLY A 46 -2.24 -11.71 -12.36
C GLY A 46 -2.08 -13.21 -12.65
N ARG A 47 -1.03 -13.58 -13.40
CA ARG A 47 -0.79 -14.96 -13.84
C ARG A 47 0.36 -15.68 -13.11
N ARG A 48 1.15 -14.96 -12.32
CA ARG A 48 2.45 -15.46 -11.83
C ARG A 48 2.69 -15.27 -10.35
N PHE A 49 2.03 -14.30 -9.72
CA PHE A 49 2.32 -13.94 -8.35
C PHE A 49 1.32 -14.60 -7.43
N ARG A 50 1.79 -15.44 -6.50
CA ARG A 50 0.95 -16.02 -5.46
C ARG A 50 1.28 -15.35 -4.13
N LEU A 51 0.25 -14.89 -3.44
CA LEU A 51 0.39 -14.32 -2.11
C LEU A 51 0.54 -15.42 -1.08
N ARG A 52 1.44 -15.21 -0.13
CA ARG A 52 1.46 -15.91 1.15
C ARG A 52 1.35 -14.91 2.29
N VAL A 53 0.59 -15.24 3.31
CA VAL A 53 0.37 -14.36 4.47
C VAL A 53 0.78 -15.03 5.76
N LEU A 54 1.60 -14.32 6.52
CA LEU A 54 1.97 -14.70 7.88
C LEU A 54 1.43 -13.66 8.86
N VAL A 55 0.97 -14.13 10.02
CA VAL A 55 0.45 -13.31 11.11
C VAL A 55 1.43 -13.37 12.28
N GLY A 56 1.75 -12.21 12.85
CA GLY A 56 2.71 -12.08 13.95
C GLY A 56 2.05 -11.95 15.31
N GLN A 57 2.64 -11.14 16.18
CA GLN A 57 2.06 -10.76 17.48
C GLN A 57 1.17 -9.52 17.37
N ARG A 58 0.40 -9.23 18.42
CA ARG A 58 -0.31 -7.95 18.56
C ARG A 58 0.61 -6.89 19.16
N ASN A 59 0.46 -5.65 18.73
CA ASN A 59 1.11 -4.50 19.36
C ASN A 59 0.33 -4.02 20.59
N ARG A 60 0.81 -2.94 21.24
CA ARG A 60 0.22 -2.37 22.46
C ARG A 60 -1.22 -1.87 22.31
N VAL A 61 -1.64 -1.52 21.09
CA VAL A 61 -3.01 -1.07 20.80
C VAL A 61 -3.90 -2.22 20.34
N GLY A 62 -3.41 -3.46 20.34
CA GLY A 62 -4.14 -4.64 19.92
C GLY A 62 -4.17 -4.89 18.41
N ALA A 63 -3.48 -4.07 17.60
CA ALA A 63 -3.35 -4.33 16.17
C ALA A 63 -2.42 -5.52 15.94
N GLN A 64 -2.79 -6.35 14.98
CA GLN A 64 -2.12 -7.59 14.64
C GLN A 64 -1.09 -7.34 13.53
N TYR A 65 0.19 -7.64 13.76
CA TYR A 65 1.19 -7.61 12.70
C TYR A 65 0.93 -8.71 11.67
N PHE A 66 1.22 -8.43 10.40
CA PHE A 66 1.23 -9.42 9.33
C PHE A 66 2.30 -9.13 8.27
N GLN A 67 2.74 -10.16 7.58
CA GLN A 67 3.59 -10.07 6.39
C GLN A 67 2.83 -10.54 5.16
N LEU A 68 3.01 -9.82 4.06
CA LEU A 68 2.67 -10.30 2.73
C LEU A 68 3.95 -10.71 2.02
N LEU A 69 3.95 -11.92 1.51
CA LEU A 69 5.06 -12.51 0.77
C LEU A 69 4.58 -12.85 -0.64
N LEU A 70 5.47 -12.73 -1.61
CA LEU A 70 5.30 -13.29 -2.94
C LEU A 70 6.05 -14.61 -3.02
N GLU A 71 5.32 -15.68 -3.30
CA GLU A 71 5.94 -16.96 -3.60
C GLU A 71 6.64 -16.89 -4.96
N ASN A 72 7.93 -17.22 -4.98
CA ASN A 72 8.75 -17.33 -6.18
C ASN A 72 9.51 -18.66 -6.17
N ALA A 73 10.04 -19.06 -7.32
CA ALA A 73 10.84 -20.27 -7.46
C ALA A 73 12.06 -20.29 -6.52
N ASP A 74 12.69 -19.13 -6.30
CA ASP A 74 13.84 -18.96 -5.41
C ASP A 74 13.46 -18.81 -3.93
N GLY A 75 12.17 -18.98 -3.60
CA GLY A 75 11.62 -18.79 -2.26
C GLY A 75 10.76 -17.53 -2.09
N PRO A 76 10.06 -17.41 -0.95
CA PRO A 76 9.17 -16.29 -0.69
C PRO A 76 9.97 -14.98 -0.53
N ARG A 77 9.48 -13.90 -1.16
CA ARG A 77 10.05 -12.55 -1.03
C ARG A 77 9.07 -11.64 -0.32
N LEU A 78 9.57 -10.82 0.61
CA LEU A 78 8.75 -9.83 1.29
C LEU A 78 8.19 -8.80 0.29
N LEU A 79 6.88 -8.59 0.37
CA LEU A 79 6.15 -7.57 -0.38
C LEU A 79 5.74 -6.43 0.55
N ALA A 80 5.19 -6.77 1.72
CA ALA A 80 4.76 -5.78 2.69
C ALA A 80 4.85 -6.29 4.12
N LEU A 81 5.10 -5.37 5.05
CA LEU A 81 4.80 -5.53 6.46
C LEU A 81 3.61 -4.63 6.79
N GLY A 82 2.65 -5.16 7.53
CA GLY A 82 1.48 -4.40 7.89
C GLY A 82 0.95 -4.67 9.29
N LEU A 83 -0.04 -3.86 9.65
CA LEU A 83 -0.84 -3.95 10.85
C LEU A 83 -2.32 -4.03 10.45
N TRP A 84 -3.05 -4.91 11.10
CA TRP A 84 -4.48 -5.05 10.93
C TRP A 84 -5.19 -4.88 12.26
N HIS A 85 -6.21 -4.03 12.30
CA HIS A 85 -6.99 -3.76 13.51
C HIS A 85 -8.47 -3.84 13.23
N LYS A 86 -9.21 -4.57 14.06
CA LYS A 86 -10.66 -4.71 13.98
C LYS A 86 -11.27 -4.59 15.37
N GLY A 87 -12.45 -3.95 15.43
CA GLY A 87 -13.18 -3.75 16.66
C GLY A 87 -14.28 -2.70 16.51
N PRO A 88 -14.72 -2.06 17.61
CA PRO A 88 -15.78 -1.06 17.55
C PRO A 88 -15.34 0.21 16.81
N PHE A 89 -16.26 0.80 16.04
CA PHE A 89 -16.07 2.13 15.48
C PHE A 89 -15.96 3.20 16.58
N PRO A 90 -15.24 4.32 16.35
CA PRO A 90 -14.54 4.68 15.10
C PRO A 90 -13.03 4.38 15.10
N SER A 91 -12.44 4.02 16.24
CA SER A 91 -10.98 3.94 16.42
C SER A 91 -10.33 2.64 15.92
N HIS A 92 -11.14 1.67 15.53
CA HIS A 92 -10.72 0.37 15.01
C HIS A 92 -11.01 0.30 13.50
N ASN A 93 -10.85 -0.87 12.90
CA ASN A 93 -11.22 -1.15 11.51
C ASN A 93 -10.31 -0.45 10.49
N TRP A 94 -9.02 -0.74 10.60
CA TRP A 94 -8.03 -0.23 9.68
C TRP A 94 -6.99 -1.31 9.34
N LEU A 95 -6.43 -1.16 8.15
CA LEU A 95 -5.27 -1.91 7.69
C LEU A 95 -4.19 -0.90 7.32
N GLU A 96 -2.98 -1.11 7.80
CA GLU A 96 -1.83 -0.27 7.50
C GLU A 96 -0.72 -1.11 6.91
N LEU A 97 -0.15 -0.68 5.78
CA LEU A 97 1.14 -1.16 5.31
C LEU A 97 2.21 -0.21 5.86
N VAL A 98 2.90 -0.65 6.91
CA VAL A 98 4.00 0.09 7.57
C VAL A 98 5.33 -0.06 6.83
N ARG A 99 5.36 -0.98 5.85
CA ARG A 99 6.42 -1.09 4.85
C ARG A 99 5.82 -1.69 3.59
N TYR A 100 5.91 -1.00 2.46
CA TYR A 100 5.44 -1.51 1.17
C TYR A 100 6.54 -1.42 0.11
N LEU A 101 7.05 -2.58 -0.31
CA LEU A 101 8.14 -2.68 -1.28
C LEU A 101 7.60 -2.62 -2.71
N ALA A 102 7.04 -1.47 -3.07
CA ALA A 102 6.54 -1.19 -4.40
C ALA A 102 7.65 -1.40 -5.43
N HIS A 103 7.32 -2.00 -6.58
CA HIS A 103 8.25 -2.21 -7.70
C HIS A 103 9.50 -3.06 -7.40
N ALA A 104 9.67 -3.61 -6.20
CA ALA A 104 10.85 -4.40 -5.80
C ALA A 104 10.92 -5.80 -6.44
N HIS A 105 9.96 -6.15 -7.30
CA HIS A 105 9.79 -7.51 -7.82
C HIS A 105 10.32 -7.71 -9.25
N GLY A 106 10.91 -6.66 -9.84
CA GLY A 106 11.45 -6.71 -11.20
C GLY A 106 10.39 -7.03 -12.27
N PRO A 107 10.80 -7.37 -13.50
CA PRO A 107 9.89 -7.80 -14.54
C PRO A 107 9.39 -9.26 -14.34
N PRO A 108 8.13 -9.57 -14.67
CA PRO A 108 7.11 -8.65 -15.18
C PRO A 108 6.52 -7.77 -14.06
N PRO A 109 5.93 -6.61 -14.39
CA PRO A 109 5.35 -5.71 -13.39
C PRO A 109 4.35 -6.41 -12.47
N PHE A 110 4.50 -6.19 -11.18
CA PHE A 110 3.59 -6.69 -10.16
C PHE A 110 2.22 -5.98 -10.27
N PRO A 111 1.09 -6.69 -10.31
CA PRO A 111 -0.23 -6.09 -10.50
C PRO A 111 -0.78 -5.51 -9.18
N GLU A 112 -0.18 -4.40 -8.73
CA GLU A 112 -0.49 -3.73 -7.45
C GLU A 112 -1.98 -3.44 -7.26
N HIS A 113 -2.67 -3.06 -8.33
CA HIS A 113 -4.10 -2.79 -8.27
C HIS A 113 -4.95 -3.99 -7.83
N ALA A 114 -4.53 -5.21 -8.18
CA ALA A 114 -5.23 -6.43 -7.77
C ALA A 114 -5.00 -6.68 -6.27
N LEU A 115 -3.78 -6.43 -5.78
CA LEU A 115 -3.48 -6.47 -4.36
C LEU A 115 -4.35 -5.46 -3.59
N PHE A 116 -4.34 -4.20 -3.99
CA PHE A 116 -5.08 -3.15 -3.29
C PHE A 116 -6.59 -3.38 -3.31
N ALA A 117 -7.15 -3.92 -4.41
CA ALA A 117 -8.54 -4.33 -4.45
C ALA A 117 -8.86 -5.47 -3.45
N LEU A 118 -7.93 -6.39 -3.17
CA LEU A 118 -8.10 -7.40 -2.13
C LEU A 118 -7.96 -6.81 -0.73
N LEU A 119 -6.99 -5.92 -0.51
CA LEU A 119 -6.80 -5.23 0.77
C LEU A 119 -8.04 -4.42 1.16
N GLY A 120 -8.64 -3.69 0.21
CA GLY A 120 -9.88 -2.95 0.44
C GLY A 120 -11.04 -3.83 0.93
N LYS A 121 -11.13 -5.09 0.50
CA LYS A 121 -12.18 -6.03 0.93
C LYS A 121 -12.03 -6.49 2.39
N LEU A 122 -10.85 -6.31 2.99
CA LEU A 122 -10.61 -6.65 4.39
C LEU A 122 -11.00 -5.53 5.35
N VAL A 123 -11.20 -4.32 4.83
CA VAL A 123 -11.57 -3.15 5.61
C VAL A 123 -13.09 -2.97 5.53
N PRO A 124 -13.81 -2.96 6.67
CA PRO A 124 -15.26 -2.78 6.63
C PRO A 124 -15.65 -1.34 6.23
N PRO A 125 -16.90 -1.09 5.82
CA PRO A 125 -17.40 0.25 5.50
C PRO A 125 -17.11 1.26 6.61
N GLY A 126 -16.63 2.45 6.26
CA GLY A 126 -16.21 3.48 7.23
C GLY A 126 -14.81 3.28 7.82
N GLY A 127 -14.16 2.14 7.57
CA GLY A 127 -12.77 1.89 7.95
C GLY A 127 -11.76 2.56 7.02
N SER A 128 -10.47 2.32 7.26
CA SER A 128 -9.40 2.93 6.44
C SER A 128 -8.26 1.99 6.08
N LEU A 129 -7.69 2.22 4.89
CA LEU A 129 -6.46 1.61 4.40
C LEU A 129 -5.35 2.67 4.40
N MET A 130 -4.24 2.40 5.09
CA MET A 130 -3.08 3.29 5.19
C MET A 130 -1.86 2.64 4.57
N VAL A 131 -1.02 3.43 3.91
CA VAL A 131 0.25 2.94 3.34
C VAL A 131 1.29 4.03 3.56
N GLU A 132 2.42 3.68 4.17
CA GLU A 132 3.57 4.57 4.20
C GLU A 132 4.17 4.75 2.80
N TYR A 133 4.81 5.88 2.54
CA TYR A 133 5.38 6.17 1.22
C TYR A 133 6.86 6.59 1.27
N GLU A 134 7.57 6.12 2.30
CA GLU A 134 9.01 6.32 2.47
C GLU A 134 9.82 5.11 2.02
N SER A 135 9.20 3.94 1.88
CA SER A 135 9.83 2.76 1.27
C SER A 135 10.28 3.01 -0.18
N PRO A 136 11.34 2.29 -0.62
CA PRO A 136 11.78 2.33 -2.02
C PRO A 136 10.65 2.00 -3.00
N GLY A 137 10.62 2.71 -4.13
CA GLY A 137 9.63 2.53 -5.19
C GLY A 137 8.37 3.39 -5.05
N LEU A 138 8.33 4.28 -4.06
CA LEU A 138 7.23 5.24 -3.81
C LEU A 138 7.66 6.71 -3.98
N GLU A 139 8.83 6.95 -4.60
CA GLU A 139 9.42 8.28 -4.77
C GLU A 139 8.54 9.22 -5.58
N GLU A 140 7.84 8.69 -6.60
CA GLU A 140 6.91 9.48 -7.41
C GLU A 140 5.73 9.97 -6.58
N THR A 141 5.14 9.12 -5.74
CA THR A 141 4.06 9.53 -4.82
C THR A 141 4.55 10.65 -3.91
N ARG A 142 5.71 10.45 -3.27
CA ARG A 142 6.31 11.43 -2.36
C ARG A 142 6.59 12.77 -3.06
N ALA A 143 7.14 12.73 -4.28
CA ALA A 143 7.46 13.93 -5.04
C ALA A 143 6.21 14.71 -5.46
N ILE A 144 5.15 14.02 -5.87
CA ILE A 144 3.89 14.66 -6.27
C ILE A 144 3.17 15.27 -5.06
N LEU A 145 3.12 14.57 -3.91
CA LEU A 145 2.54 15.10 -2.67
C LEU A 145 3.29 16.34 -2.18
N ALA A 146 4.63 16.35 -2.27
CA ALA A 146 5.44 17.51 -1.90
C ALA A 146 5.17 18.77 -2.75
N LEU A 147 4.59 18.61 -3.95
CA LEU A 147 4.13 19.72 -4.79
C LEU A 147 2.71 20.21 -4.44
N GLY A 148 2.07 19.64 -3.42
CA GLY A 148 0.73 20.01 -2.98
C GLY A 148 -0.41 19.49 -3.86
N TYR A 149 -0.14 18.52 -4.74
CA TYR A 149 -1.20 17.88 -5.51
C TYR A 149 -2.11 17.05 -4.60
N PRO A 150 -3.42 16.96 -4.93
CA PRO A 150 -4.33 16.05 -4.24
C PRO A 150 -3.79 14.60 -4.24
N PRO A 151 -4.00 13.82 -3.18
CA PRO A 151 -3.51 12.43 -3.10
C PRO A 151 -3.87 11.54 -4.30
N ALA A 152 -5.06 11.73 -4.87
CA ALA A 152 -5.55 10.98 -6.03
C ALA A 152 -4.75 11.23 -7.32
N CYS A 153 -3.89 12.26 -7.33
CA CYS A 153 -2.95 12.56 -8.41
C CYS A 153 -1.62 11.80 -8.27
N THR A 154 -1.54 10.79 -7.39
CA THR A 154 -0.33 9.96 -7.21
C THR A 154 -0.58 8.50 -7.59
N PRO A 155 0.47 7.72 -7.90
CA PRO A 155 0.35 6.27 -8.09
C PRO A 155 -0.32 5.58 -6.89
N LEU A 156 0.14 5.88 -5.67
CA LEU A 156 -0.39 5.25 -4.45
C LEU A 156 -1.84 5.66 -4.17
N GLY A 157 -2.16 6.95 -4.31
CA GLY A 157 -3.54 7.43 -4.16
C GLY A 157 -4.47 6.80 -5.18
N HIS A 158 -4.01 6.60 -6.42
CA HIS A 158 -4.77 5.85 -7.42
C HIS A 158 -5.04 4.40 -6.99
N LEU A 159 -4.05 3.71 -6.40
CA LEU A 159 -4.25 2.36 -5.86
C LEU A 159 -5.25 2.34 -4.70
N LEU A 160 -5.24 3.34 -3.80
CA LEU A 160 -6.24 3.48 -2.74
C LEU A 160 -7.65 3.70 -3.30
N LEU A 161 -7.81 4.49 -4.37
CA LEU A 161 -9.11 4.62 -5.06
C LEU A 161 -9.57 3.28 -5.62
N ARG A 162 -8.66 2.49 -6.21
CA ARG A 162 -8.97 1.15 -6.71
C ARG A 162 -9.30 0.14 -5.60
N ALA A 163 -8.84 0.38 -4.37
CA ALA A 163 -9.26 -0.35 -3.18
C ALA A 163 -10.67 0.00 -2.72
N GLY A 164 -11.33 1.00 -3.33
CA GLY A 164 -12.67 1.46 -2.96
C GLY A 164 -12.67 2.66 -2.02
N CYS A 165 -11.52 3.23 -1.70
CA CYS A 165 -11.45 4.46 -0.91
C CYS A 165 -12.00 5.64 -1.73
N ALA A 166 -12.78 6.50 -1.09
CA ALA A 166 -13.38 7.68 -1.75
C ALA A 166 -12.85 9.01 -1.19
N THR A 167 -12.30 8.98 0.02
CA THR A 167 -11.63 10.13 0.64
C THR A 167 -10.20 9.73 0.95
N LEU A 168 -9.24 10.58 0.59
CA LEU A 168 -7.82 10.35 0.79
C LEU A 168 -7.23 11.48 1.62
N ARG A 169 -6.36 11.16 2.57
CA ARG A 169 -5.62 12.12 3.39
C ARG A 169 -4.14 11.79 3.37
N ASP A 170 -3.33 12.82 3.23
CA ASP A 170 -1.88 12.74 3.38
C ASP A 170 -1.50 13.15 4.80
N TRP A 171 -0.88 12.24 5.54
CA TRP A 171 -0.32 12.48 6.86
C TRP A 171 1.16 12.78 6.70
N TYR A 172 1.44 14.05 6.40
CA TYR A 172 2.78 14.63 6.41
C TYR A 172 3.03 15.23 7.80
N ILE A 173 3.57 14.44 8.72
CA ILE A 173 3.86 14.94 10.07
C ILE A 173 5.35 15.26 10.16
N SER A 174 5.64 16.56 10.23
CA SER A 174 6.97 17.09 10.46
C SER A 174 7.14 17.49 11.93
N GLU A 175 6.87 16.57 12.86
CA GLU A 175 7.03 16.80 14.31
C GLU A 175 8.09 15.87 14.92
N GLY A 176 9.35 16.07 14.53
CA GLY A 176 10.49 15.53 15.28
C GLY A 176 10.67 14.00 15.28
N GLY A 177 10.00 13.27 14.39
CA GLY A 177 10.25 11.83 14.16
C GLY A 177 9.58 10.85 15.13
N ALA A 178 8.77 11.33 16.08
CA ALA A 178 8.10 10.46 17.07
C ALA A 178 6.87 9.70 16.49
N GLU A 179 6.25 10.22 15.43
CA GLU A 179 4.92 9.76 14.97
C GLU A 179 4.96 8.70 13.85
N GLY A 180 6.16 8.22 13.50
CA GLY A 180 6.37 7.22 12.44
C GLY A 180 6.47 7.83 11.04
N PRO A 181 6.59 6.98 10.01
CA PRO A 181 6.80 7.44 8.64
C PRO A 181 5.57 8.16 8.11
N ARG A 182 5.75 8.96 7.06
CA ARG A 182 4.65 9.62 6.36
C ARG A 182 3.72 8.62 5.68
N LYS A 183 2.42 8.87 5.70
CA LYS A 183 1.40 7.89 5.30
C LYS A 183 0.30 8.51 4.46
N LEU A 184 -0.14 7.77 3.46
CA LEU A 184 -1.37 8.07 2.73
C LEU A 184 -2.49 7.19 3.27
N GLN A 185 -3.56 7.80 3.77
CA GLN A 185 -4.74 7.12 4.29
C GLN A 185 -5.91 7.28 3.33
N GLY A 186 -6.50 6.16 2.93
CA GLY A 186 -7.76 6.11 2.20
C GLY A 186 -8.87 5.61 3.11
N PHE A 187 -10.03 6.28 3.07
CA PHE A 187 -11.22 5.90 3.81
C PHE A 187 -12.22 5.23 2.88
N LEU A 188 -12.72 4.06 3.29
CA LEU A 188 -13.87 3.45 2.64
C LEU A 188 -15.14 4.18 3.09
N PRO A 189 -16.04 4.50 2.16
CA PRO A 189 -17.30 5.14 2.51
C PRO A 189 -18.13 4.22 3.41
N LEU A 190 -18.84 4.82 4.36
CA LEU A 190 -19.72 4.09 5.29
C LEU A 190 -20.94 3.49 4.58
N ASN A 191 -21.47 4.20 3.59
CA ASN A 191 -22.64 3.80 2.83
C ASN A 191 -22.58 4.34 1.38
N PRO A 192 -23.50 3.90 0.48
CA PRO A 192 -23.49 4.33 -0.92
C PRO A 192 -23.68 5.83 -1.14
N GLU A 193 -24.45 6.52 -0.29
CA GLU A 193 -24.71 7.96 -0.41
C GLU A 193 -23.44 8.78 -0.15
N ILE A 194 -22.73 8.45 0.95
CA ILE A 194 -21.43 9.04 1.26
C ILE A 194 -20.42 8.72 0.15
N ALA A 195 -20.48 7.50 -0.40
CA ALA A 195 -19.62 7.12 -1.52
C ALA A 195 -19.85 8.00 -2.76
N ALA A 196 -21.12 8.21 -3.15
CA ALA A 196 -21.49 9.03 -4.30
C ALA A 196 -20.99 10.47 -4.14
N ARG A 197 -21.30 11.10 -3.00
CA ARG A 197 -20.89 12.49 -2.71
C ARG A 197 -19.35 12.65 -2.68
N ALA A 198 -18.65 11.72 -2.04
CA ALA A 198 -17.19 11.76 -1.99
C ALA A 198 -16.55 11.59 -3.37
N ARG A 199 -17.11 10.71 -4.22
CA ARG A 199 -16.63 10.51 -5.60
C ARG A 199 -16.91 11.71 -6.48
N GLU A 200 -18.08 12.33 -6.35
CA GLU A 200 -18.43 13.56 -7.07
C GLU A 200 -17.44 14.68 -6.74
N GLY A 201 -17.23 14.99 -5.46
CA GLY A 201 -16.26 16.00 -5.05
C GLY A 201 -14.83 15.68 -5.53
N LEU A 202 -14.45 14.40 -5.53
CA LEU A 202 -13.15 14.00 -6.05
C LEU A 202 -13.04 14.17 -7.58
N ARG A 203 -14.10 13.92 -8.34
CA ARG A 203 -14.12 14.18 -9.79
C ARG A 203 -13.90 15.65 -10.07
N ASP A 204 -14.56 16.54 -9.33
CA ASP A 204 -14.42 17.99 -9.52
C ASP A 204 -12.99 18.44 -9.26
N VAL A 205 -12.39 17.96 -8.16
CA VAL A 205 -10.98 18.23 -7.83
C VAL A 205 -10.05 17.75 -8.94
N LEU A 206 -10.25 16.52 -9.44
CA LEU A 206 -9.41 15.96 -10.50
C LEU A 206 -9.61 16.67 -11.84
N ALA A 207 -10.85 17.03 -12.19
CA ALA A 207 -11.15 17.80 -13.40
C ALA A 207 -10.50 19.19 -13.35
N ALA A 208 -10.53 19.84 -12.20
CA ALA A 208 -9.86 21.12 -11.98
C ALA A 208 -8.33 20.99 -12.13
N VAL A 209 -7.72 19.91 -11.65
CA VAL A 209 -6.28 19.64 -11.87
C VAL A 209 -5.99 19.42 -13.36
N VAL A 210 -6.84 18.64 -14.05
CA VAL A 210 -6.65 18.33 -15.47
C VAL A 210 -6.79 19.56 -16.36
N GLY A 211 -7.67 20.49 -16.01
CA GLY A 211 -7.89 21.73 -16.76
C GLY A 211 -6.84 22.83 -16.55
N ARG A 212 -5.92 22.68 -15.60
CA ARG A 212 -4.88 23.68 -15.31
C ARG A 212 -3.69 23.54 -16.28
N PRO A 213 -3.06 24.65 -16.68
CA PRO A 213 -1.76 24.62 -17.34
C PRO A 213 -0.72 23.89 -16.49
N LEU A 214 0.16 23.12 -17.12
CA LEU A 214 1.23 22.40 -16.43
C LEU A 214 2.35 23.37 -16.03
N PRO A 215 2.67 23.48 -14.74
CA PRO A 215 3.89 24.17 -14.32
C PRO A 215 5.14 23.42 -14.84
N PRO A 216 6.29 24.09 -14.95
CA PRO A 216 7.54 23.44 -15.32
C PRO A 216 8.01 22.48 -14.22
N GLY A 217 8.68 21.40 -14.61
CA GLY A 217 9.28 20.43 -13.70
C GLY A 217 8.88 18.99 -14.01
N PRO A 218 9.68 18.00 -13.56
CA PRO A 218 9.52 16.61 -13.99
C PRO A 218 8.26 15.93 -13.42
N TRP A 219 7.77 16.39 -12.27
CA TRP A 219 6.68 15.74 -11.54
C TRP A 219 5.29 16.30 -11.86
N HIS A 220 5.17 17.52 -12.38
CA HIS A 220 3.87 18.09 -12.77
C HIS A 220 3.18 17.29 -13.89
N PRO A 221 3.86 16.88 -14.98
CA PRO A 221 3.25 16.02 -15.99
C PRO A 221 2.84 14.64 -15.44
N ARG A 222 3.61 14.10 -14.50
CA ARG A 222 3.31 12.83 -13.83
C ARG A 222 2.05 12.94 -12.97
N ALA A 223 1.94 13.99 -12.16
CA ALA A 223 0.75 14.26 -11.35
C ALA A 223 -0.51 14.39 -12.21
N HIS A 224 -0.41 15.09 -13.34
CA HIS A 224 -1.52 15.25 -14.29
C HIS A 224 -1.91 13.92 -14.96
N LEU A 225 -0.93 13.11 -15.37
CA LEU A 225 -1.19 11.75 -15.89
C LEU A 225 -1.99 10.91 -14.90
N TRP A 226 -1.63 10.95 -13.61
CA TRP A 226 -2.38 10.24 -12.57
C TRP A 226 -3.74 10.86 -12.31
N ALA A 227 -3.87 12.18 -12.36
CA ALA A 227 -5.16 12.85 -12.27
C ALA A 227 -6.12 12.36 -13.37
N VAL A 228 -5.64 12.29 -14.63
CA VAL A 228 -6.40 11.75 -15.77
C VAL A 228 -6.76 10.28 -15.54
N ARG A 229 -5.82 9.45 -15.07
CA ARG A 229 -6.08 8.02 -14.80
C ARG A 229 -7.14 7.82 -13.72
N SER A 230 -7.02 8.55 -12.61
CA SER A 230 -7.98 8.51 -11.51
C SER A 230 -9.35 9.03 -11.93
N LEU A 231 -9.41 10.12 -12.70
CA LEU A 231 -10.68 10.66 -13.21
C LEU A 231 -11.38 9.67 -14.13
N ARG A 232 -10.65 9.08 -15.10
CA ARG A 232 -11.19 8.04 -15.99
C ARG A 232 -11.67 6.81 -15.22
N PHE A 233 -10.96 6.42 -14.15
CA PHE A 233 -11.38 5.32 -13.30
C PHE A 233 -12.70 5.62 -12.60
N LEU A 234 -12.84 6.81 -11.99
CA LEU A 234 -14.08 7.24 -11.34
C LEU A 234 -15.25 7.28 -12.32
N GLN A 235 -15.04 7.80 -13.54
CA GLN A 235 -16.07 7.90 -14.56
C GLN A 235 -16.54 6.53 -15.09
N ARG A 236 -15.63 5.55 -15.18
CA ARG A 236 -15.93 4.25 -15.79
C ARG A 236 -16.45 3.21 -14.80
N TYR A 237 -15.93 3.19 -13.59
CA TYR A 237 -16.14 2.07 -12.67
C TYR A 237 -16.84 2.44 -11.37
N LEU A 238 -16.99 3.73 -11.10
CA LEU A 238 -17.62 4.24 -9.89
C LEU A 238 -18.56 5.40 -10.23
N PRO A 239 -19.57 5.20 -11.11
CA PRO A 239 -20.50 6.25 -11.54
C PRO A 239 -21.26 6.88 -10.36
#